data_AF-A0A150TDM9-F1
#
_entry.id   AF-A0A150TDM9-F1
#
_cell.length_a   1.000
_cell.length_b   1.000
_cell.length_c   1.000
_cell.angle_alpha   90.00
_cell.angle_beta   90.00
_cell.angle_gamma   90.00
#
_symmetry.space_group_name_H-M   'P 1'
#
loop_
_entity.id
_entity.type
_entity.pdbx_description
1 polymer ?
#
loop_
_entity_poly.entity_id
_entity_poly.type
_entity_poly.pdbx_seq_one_letter_code
_entity_poly.pdbx_strand_id
1 'polypeptide(L)'
;MPGGSSIALISLDAALSFEDVTLKAGHAGNGGNGGPGQPGGQGGAGGPGGRVPDGSAGFRAACDGGKGGTGGTGGRGGGGQGGHSLGIAFRGAPPSTDGVTAIELGDPGIGGQGSDAGHSGAAGMASNTLQFN
;
A
#
# COMPACT_ATOMS: atom_id res chain seq x y z
N MET A 1 -1.07 -0.84 4.86
CA MET A 1 -2.30 -1.45 5.41
C MET A 1 -3.49 -0.95 4.62
N PRO A 2 -4.53 -1.76 4.34
CA PRO A 2 -5.75 -1.30 3.70
C PRO A 2 -6.51 -0.26 4.53
N GLY A 3 -7.24 0.62 3.86
CA GLY A 3 -8.15 1.58 4.47
C GLY A 3 -9.47 0.90 4.87
N GLY A 4 -10.09 1.39 5.95
CA GLY A 4 -11.35 0.83 6.46
C GLY A 4 -12.54 1.18 5.56
N SER A 5 -13.40 0.20 5.29
CA SER A 5 -14.65 0.43 4.56
C SER A 5 -15.74 0.97 5.49
N SER A 6 -16.59 1.85 4.98
CA SER A 6 -17.86 2.23 5.61
C SER A 6 -19.00 1.59 4.84
N ILE A 7 -19.83 0.81 5.52
CA ILE A 7 -20.92 0.06 4.90
C ILE A 7 -22.18 0.29 5.72
N ALA A 8 -23.26 0.75 5.08
CA ALA A 8 -24.51 1.00 5.78
C ALA A 8 -25.26 -0.30 6.09
N LEU A 9 -25.21 -1.28 5.19
CA LEU A 9 -25.86 -2.57 5.34
C LEU A 9 -25.06 -3.70 4.67
N ILE A 10 -24.98 -4.85 5.34
CA ILE A 10 -24.43 -6.09 4.79
C ILE A 10 -25.55 -7.14 4.76
N SER A 11 -25.86 -7.69 3.59
CA SER A 11 -26.79 -8.83 3.42
C SER A 11 -26.03 -10.10 3.04
N LEU A 12 -26.13 -11.13 3.88
CA LEU A 12 -25.47 -12.42 3.66
C LEU A 12 -26.53 -13.49 3.46
N ASP A 13 -26.87 -13.77 2.21
CA ASP A 13 -27.86 -14.79 1.85
C ASP A 13 -29.21 -14.59 2.60
N ALA A 14 -29.62 -13.32 2.75
CA ALA A 14 -30.80 -12.92 3.50
C ALA A 14 -31.81 -12.18 2.61
N ALA A 15 -33.10 -12.42 2.88
CA ALA A 15 -34.20 -11.61 2.35
C ALA A 15 -34.47 -10.45 3.30
N LEU A 16 -34.39 -9.22 2.80
CA LEU A 16 -34.62 -8.00 3.58
C LEU A 16 -35.80 -7.24 3.00
N SER A 17 -36.60 -6.63 3.88
CA SER A 17 -37.67 -5.69 3.56
C SER A 17 -37.44 -4.41 4.34
N PHE A 18 -37.62 -3.27 3.70
CA PHE A 18 -37.47 -1.96 4.33
C PHE A 18 -38.81 -1.24 4.40
N GLU A 19 -38.98 -0.40 5.42
CA GLU A 19 -40.12 0.49 5.59
C GLU A 19 -39.59 1.83 6.11
N ASP A 20 -39.63 2.85 5.24
CA ASP A 20 -39.12 4.21 5.51
C ASP A 20 -37.69 4.27 6.07
N VAL A 21 -36.73 3.60 5.41
CA VAL A 21 -35.33 3.50 5.85
C VAL A 21 -34.39 4.37 5.02
N THR A 22 -33.53 5.15 5.70
CA THR A 22 -32.35 5.78 5.09
C THR A 22 -31.10 4.95 5.39
N LEU A 23 -30.39 4.54 4.34
CA LEU A 23 -29.10 3.87 4.47
C LEU A 23 -27.97 4.88 4.32
N LYS A 24 -27.09 4.96 5.33
CA LYS A 24 -25.97 5.92 5.33
C LYS A 24 -24.64 5.24 5.57
N ALA A 25 -23.75 5.34 4.59
CA ALA A 25 -22.33 5.02 4.71
C ALA A 25 -21.54 6.33 4.86
N GLY A 26 -20.56 6.33 5.75
CA GLY A 26 -19.63 7.45 5.93
C GLY A 26 -18.50 7.42 4.90
N HIS A 27 -17.58 8.40 5.01
CA HIS A 27 -16.35 8.38 4.23
C HIS A 27 -15.51 7.16 4.60
N ALA A 28 -14.95 6.50 3.59
CA ALA A 28 -14.08 5.37 3.80
C ALA A 28 -12.64 5.80 4.08
N GLY A 29 -11.89 4.96 4.77
CA GLY A 29 -10.51 5.24 5.16
C GLY A 29 -9.54 5.12 3.98
N ASN A 30 -8.54 5.99 3.96
CA ASN A 30 -7.45 5.91 3.00
C ASN A 30 -6.55 4.70 3.26
N GLY A 31 -5.98 4.15 2.20
CA GLY A 31 -4.95 3.14 2.28
C GLY A 31 -3.66 3.70 2.86
N GLY A 32 -2.97 2.92 3.70
CA GLY A 32 -1.71 3.30 4.29
C GLY A 32 -0.58 3.29 3.27
N ASN A 33 0.30 4.31 3.33
CA ASN A 33 1.49 4.40 2.50
C ASN A 33 2.47 3.24 2.75
N GLY A 34 3.22 2.89 1.72
CA GLY A 34 4.31 1.92 1.84
C GLY A 34 5.42 2.40 2.76
N GLY A 35 5.95 1.48 3.57
CA GLY A 35 7.05 1.78 4.50
C GLY A 35 8.35 2.15 3.76
N PRO A 36 9.24 2.94 4.38
CA PRO A 36 10.51 3.31 3.78
C PRO A 36 11.37 2.07 3.49
N GLY A 37 12.19 2.14 2.46
CA GLY A 37 13.16 1.09 2.15
C GLY A 37 14.32 1.06 3.15
N GLN A 38 15.02 -0.08 3.19
CA GLN A 38 16.17 -0.23 4.08
C GLN A 38 17.39 0.56 3.56
N PRO A 39 18.27 1.05 4.45
CA PRO A 39 19.56 1.59 4.05
C PRO A 39 20.39 0.57 3.28
N GLY A 40 21.22 1.05 2.35
CA GLY A 40 22.15 0.19 1.62
C GLY A 40 23.28 -0.33 2.48
N GLY A 41 23.85 -1.47 2.09
CA GLY A 41 25.00 -2.06 2.79
C GLY A 41 26.24 -1.18 2.70
N GLN A 42 27.06 -1.17 3.75
CA GLN A 42 28.32 -0.44 3.73
C GLN A 42 29.26 -0.99 2.65
N GLY A 43 30.00 -0.10 2.00
CA GLY A 43 31.01 -0.49 1.03
C GLY A 43 32.13 -1.32 1.66
N GLY A 44 32.63 -2.30 0.90
CA GLY A 44 33.74 -3.16 1.32
C GLY A 44 35.05 -2.40 1.51
N ALA A 45 35.93 -2.95 2.34
CA ALA A 45 37.27 -2.39 2.54
C ALA A 45 38.08 -2.41 1.23
N GLY A 46 38.98 -1.43 1.08
CA GLY A 46 39.93 -1.41 -0.03
C GLY A 46 40.95 -2.54 0.08
N GLY A 47 41.46 -3.01 -1.06
CA GLY A 47 42.53 -4.00 -1.10
C GLY A 47 43.87 -3.42 -0.64
N PRO A 48 44.76 -4.23 -0.05
CA PRO A 48 46.07 -3.75 0.38
C PRO A 48 46.96 -3.37 -0.81
N GLY A 49 47.79 -2.34 -0.62
CA GLY A 49 48.78 -1.91 -1.59
C GLY A 49 49.91 -2.92 -1.79
N GLY A 50 50.53 -2.87 -2.97
CA GLY A 50 51.68 -3.72 -3.31
C GLY A 50 52.90 -3.42 -2.44
N ARG A 51 53.54 -4.47 -1.93
CA ARG A 51 54.76 -4.37 -1.10
C ARG A 51 56.01 -4.26 -1.97
N VAL A 52 57.04 -3.57 -1.46
CA VAL A 52 58.35 -3.49 -2.12
C VAL A 52 59.13 -4.79 -1.83
N PRO A 53 59.67 -5.47 -2.86
CA PRO A 53 60.53 -6.65 -2.65
C PRO A 53 61.82 -6.28 -1.94
N ASP A 54 62.27 -7.16 -1.03
CA ASP A 54 63.52 -6.97 -0.29
C ASP A 54 64.71 -6.77 -1.24
N GLY A 55 65.56 -5.78 -0.95
CA GLY A 55 66.73 -5.43 -1.76
C GLY A 55 66.47 -4.43 -2.90
N SER A 56 65.22 -3.99 -3.12
CA SER A 56 64.87 -3.00 -4.15
C SER A 56 65.00 -1.57 -3.63
N ALA A 57 66.20 -0.99 -3.70
CA ALA A 57 66.44 0.40 -3.28
C ALA A 57 65.78 1.41 -4.24
N GLY A 58 65.06 2.40 -3.67
CA GLY A 58 64.46 3.52 -4.41
C GLY A 58 62.98 3.39 -4.76
N PHE A 59 62.34 2.25 -4.48
CA PHE A 59 60.90 2.04 -4.71
C PHE A 59 60.08 2.28 -3.43
N ARG A 60 58.83 2.75 -3.61
CA ARG A 60 57.84 2.92 -2.53
C ARG A 60 56.75 1.85 -2.66
N ALA A 61 56.15 1.47 -1.53
CA ALA A 61 54.96 0.63 -1.55
C ALA A 61 53.84 1.32 -2.34
N ALA A 62 53.03 0.53 -3.05
CA ALA A 62 51.83 1.04 -3.69
C ALA A 62 50.81 1.46 -2.62
N CYS A 63 49.96 2.43 -2.95
CA CYS A 63 48.84 2.81 -2.08
C CYS A 63 47.81 1.68 -2.00
N ASP A 64 47.08 1.63 -0.89
CA ASP A 64 45.90 0.79 -0.77
C ASP A 64 44.82 1.21 -1.78
N GLY A 65 43.98 0.26 -2.16
CA GLY A 65 42.79 0.53 -2.94
C GLY A 65 41.78 1.38 -2.15
N GLY A 66 40.96 2.14 -2.88
CA GLY A 66 39.85 2.88 -2.27
C GLY A 66 38.79 1.96 -1.70
N LYS A 67 38.06 2.44 -0.68
CA LYS A 67 36.87 1.75 -0.16
C LYS A 67 35.82 1.63 -1.26
N GLY A 68 35.09 0.52 -1.29
CA GLY A 68 33.92 0.37 -2.15
C GLY A 68 32.81 1.38 -1.79
N GLY A 69 31.94 1.68 -2.75
CA GLY A 69 30.75 2.50 -2.52
C GLY A 69 29.73 1.80 -1.63
N THR A 70 28.98 2.58 -0.85
CA THR A 70 27.78 2.09 -0.15
C THR A 70 26.72 1.68 -1.18
N GLY A 71 26.02 0.57 -0.93
CA GLY A 71 24.91 0.14 -1.76
C GLY A 71 23.75 1.16 -1.78
N GLY A 72 22.88 1.05 -2.79
CA GLY A 72 21.66 1.86 -2.86
C GLY A 72 20.66 1.51 -1.76
N THR A 73 19.80 2.48 -1.41
CA THR A 73 18.66 2.22 -0.52
C THR A 73 17.69 1.26 -1.18
N GLY A 74 17.08 0.39 -0.38
CA GLY A 74 15.96 -0.43 -0.82
C GLY A 74 14.76 0.42 -1.27
N GLY A 75 13.89 -0.17 -2.08
CA GLY A 75 12.66 0.48 -2.51
C GLY A 75 11.67 0.64 -1.35
N ARG A 76 10.76 1.62 -1.47
CA ARG A 76 9.59 1.74 -0.59
C ARG A 76 8.72 0.48 -0.74
N GLY A 77 8.00 0.09 0.32
CA GLY A 77 6.96 -0.92 0.23
C GLY A 77 5.77 -0.50 -0.64
N GLY A 78 4.88 -1.45 -0.94
CA GLY A 78 3.63 -1.18 -1.65
C GLY A 78 2.61 -0.40 -0.79
N GLY A 79 1.76 0.39 -1.46
CA GLY A 79 0.65 1.09 -0.83
C GLY A 79 -0.55 0.20 -0.56
N GLY A 80 -1.29 0.46 0.52
CA GLY A 80 -2.53 -0.24 0.81
C GLY A 80 -3.71 0.27 -0.02
N GLN A 81 -4.69 -0.59 -0.31
CA GLN A 81 -5.94 -0.20 -0.97
C GLN A 81 -6.73 0.80 -0.09
N GLY A 82 -7.41 1.76 -0.70
CA GLY A 82 -8.42 2.59 -0.03
C GLY A 82 -9.71 1.81 0.27
N GLY A 83 -10.40 2.18 1.34
CA GLY A 83 -11.64 1.54 1.77
C GLY A 83 -12.85 1.90 0.89
N HIS A 84 -13.88 1.05 0.91
CA HIS A 84 -15.13 1.26 0.16
C HIS A 84 -16.18 2.01 0.99
N SER A 85 -17.04 2.77 0.33
CA SER A 85 -18.22 3.42 0.91
C SER A 85 -19.49 2.84 0.28
N LEU A 86 -20.17 1.93 0.97
CA LEU A 86 -21.20 1.09 0.38
C LEU A 86 -22.54 1.26 1.07
N GLY A 87 -23.60 1.47 0.31
CA GLY A 87 -24.97 1.46 0.82
C GLY A 87 -25.34 0.05 1.26
N ILE A 88 -25.36 -0.87 0.32
CA ILE A 88 -25.65 -2.28 0.54
C ILE A 88 -24.51 -3.12 -0.03
N ALA A 89 -23.81 -3.83 0.83
CA ALA A 89 -22.94 -4.92 0.41
C ALA A 89 -23.73 -6.23 0.50
N PHE A 90 -23.72 -7.08 -0.52
CA PHE A 90 -24.47 -8.34 -0.48
C PHE A 90 -23.72 -9.55 -1.04
N ARG A 91 -24.12 -10.74 -0.59
CA ARG A 91 -23.77 -12.03 -1.19
C ARG A 91 -25.05 -12.76 -1.59
N GLY A 92 -25.02 -13.38 -2.77
CA GLY A 92 -26.16 -14.09 -3.32
C GLY A 92 -27.11 -13.14 -4.07
N ALA A 93 -28.41 -13.23 -3.81
CA ALA A 93 -29.41 -12.38 -4.43
C ALA A 93 -29.36 -10.94 -3.87
N PRO A 94 -29.44 -9.90 -4.71
CA PRO A 94 -29.54 -8.53 -4.23
C PRO A 94 -30.84 -8.33 -3.43
N PRO A 95 -30.80 -7.70 -2.24
CA PRO A 95 -32.02 -7.37 -1.50
C PRO A 95 -32.84 -6.33 -2.27
N SER A 96 -34.17 -6.37 -2.11
CA SER A 96 -35.04 -5.31 -2.65
C SER A 96 -34.71 -3.99 -1.96
N THR A 97 -34.70 -2.88 -2.70
CA THR A 97 -34.56 -1.53 -2.15
C THR A 97 -35.92 -0.86 -1.91
N ASP A 98 -37.03 -1.59 -2.04
CA ASP A 98 -38.36 -1.08 -1.73
C ASP A 98 -38.45 -0.68 -0.26
N GLY A 99 -38.93 0.54 0.01
CA GLY A 99 -38.96 1.13 1.36
C GLY A 99 -37.65 1.78 1.80
N VAL A 100 -36.60 1.76 0.98
CA VAL A 100 -35.40 2.61 1.18
C VAL A 100 -35.69 3.99 0.59
N THR A 101 -35.73 5.00 1.45
CA THR A 101 -36.05 6.38 1.07
C THR A 101 -34.84 7.15 0.55
N ALA A 102 -33.63 6.81 1.03
CA ALA A 102 -32.38 7.36 0.54
C ALA A 102 -31.20 6.43 0.80
N ILE A 103 -30.21 6.47 -0.09
CA ILE A 103 -28.89 5.88 0.10
C ILE A 103 -27.87 7.01 0.03
N GLU A 104 -27.27 7.33 1.17
CA GLU A 104 -26.23 8.34 1.31
C GLU A 104 -24.87 7.67 1.45
N LEU A 105 -23.94 8.02 0.56
CA LEU A 105 -22.59 7.49 0.56
C LEU A 105 -21.59 8.61 0.88
N GLY A 106 -20.57 8.29 1.67
CA GLY A 106 -19.36 9.10 1.72
C GLY A 106 -18.42 8.80 0.56
N ASP A 107 -17.37 9.61 0.42
CA ASP A 107 -16.30 9.38 -0.54
C ASP A 107 -15.55 8.06 -0.25
N PRO A 108 -15.11 7.35 -1.29
CA PRO A 108 -14.22 6.21 -1.12
C PRO A 108 -12.83 6.67 -0.65
N GLY A 109 -12.11 5.78 0.02
CA GLY A 109 -10.74 6.05 0.42
C GLY A 109 -9.81 6.06 -0.79
N ILE A 110 -8.83 6.95 -0.81
CA ILE A 110 -7.75 6.87 -1.80
C ILE A 110 -6.80 5.72 -1.45
N GLY A 111 -6.13 5.17 -2.47
CA GLY A 111 -5.06 4.22 -2.25
C GLY A 111 -3.80 4.86 -1.67
N GLY A 112 -3.06 4.11 -0.86
CA GLY A 112 -1.80 4.56 -0.29
C GLY A 112 -0.69 4.62 -1.35
N GLN A 113 0.29 5.50 -1.15
CA GLN A 113 1.42 5.66 -2.06
C GLN A 113 2.44 4.52 -1.89
N GLY A 114 2.76 3.84 -2.98
CA GLY A 114 3.84 2.85 -3.07
C GLY A 114 5.17 3.44 -3.53
N SER A 115 6.05 2.57 -4.02
CA SER A 115 7.35 2.93 -4.62
C SER A 115 7.19 3.70 -5.94
N ASP A 116 6.11 3.42 -6.67
CA ASP A 116 5.67 4.09 -7.90
C ASP A 116 4.15 3.94 -8.06
N ALA A 117 3.61 4.33 -9.23
CA ALA A 117 2.18 4.22 -9.53
C ALA A 117 1.67 2.77 -9.61
N GLY A 118 2.49 1.82 -10.10
CA GLY A 118 2.13 0.40 -10.20
C GLY A 118 2.13 -0.32 -8.84
N HIS A 119 2.84 0.23 -7.86
CA HIS A 119 2.91 -0.30 -6.50
C HIS A 119 2.05 0.49 -5.50
N SER A 120 1.34 1.52 -5.96
CA SER A 120 0.38 2.24 -5.13
C SER A 120 -0.91 1.43 -4.96
N GLY A 121 -1.59 1.62 -3.85
CA GLY A 121 -2.88 0.98 -3.64
C GLY A 121 -3.92 1.52 -4.61
N ALA A 122 -4.87 0.67 -4.99
CA ALA A 122 -6.07 1.14 -5.69
C ALA A 122 -6.95 1.99 -4.76
N ALA A 123 -7.70 2.93 -5.34
CA ALA A 123 -8.77 3.60 -4.61
C ALA A 123 -9.89 2.61 -4.26
N GLY A 124 -10.62 2.91 -3.19
CA GLY A 124 -11.89 2.27 -2.91
C GLY A 124 -12.97 2.71 -3.90
N MET A 125 -14.17 2.17 -3.71
CA MET A 125 -15.34 2.50 -4.53
C MET A 125 -16.46 2.98 -3.62
N ALA A 126 -17.21 3.98 -4.10
CA ALA A 126 -18.50 4.35 -3.53
C ALA A 126 -19.61 3.76 -4.41
N SER A 127 -20.50 2.94 -3.84
CA SER A 127 -21.61 2.34 -4.59
C SER A 127 -22.84 2.12 -3.70
N ASN A 128 -24.03 2.31 -4.27
CA ASN A 128 -25.28 2.04 -3.58
C ASN A 128 -25.44 0.54 -3.29
N THR A 129 -25.00 -0.30 -4.22
CA THR A 129 -25.01 -1.75 -4.07
C THR A 129 -23.70 -2.34 -4.57
N LEU A 130 -23.15 -3.33 -3.86
CA LEU A 130 -21.98 -4.08 -4.29
C LEU A 130 -22.09 -5.54 -3.86
N GLN A 131 -21.96 -6.44 -4.84
CA GLN A 131 -21.83 -7.87 -4.54
C GLN A 131 -20.39 -8.17 -4.12
N PHE A 132 -20.20 -8.89 -3.03
CA PHE A 132 -18.90 -9.48 -2.70
C PHE A 132 -18.94 -10.99 -2.88
N ASN A 133 -17.94 -11.49 -3.62
CA ASN A 133 -17.74 -12.92 -3.87
C ASN A 133 -17.10 -13.59 -2.65
#